data_AF-A0A0P1IBR0-F1
#
_entry.id   AF-A0A0P1IBR0-F1
#
_cell.length_a   1.000
_cell.length_b   1.000
_cell.length_c   1.000
_cell.angle_alpha   90.00
_cell.angle_beta   90.00
_cell.angle_gamma   90.00
#
_symmetry.space_group_name_H-M   'P 1'
#
loop_
_entity.id
_entity.type
_entity.pdbx_description
1 polymer ?
#
loop_
_entity_poly.entity_id
_entity_poly.type
_entity_poly.pdbx_seq_one_letter_code
_entity_poly.pdbx_strand_id
1 'polypeptide(L)'
;MNFCQSYEKRSEVPLCKEQISKDKPTGNHLMKLVLFKLLTPMFAIAGAAAFAMSEADDACIDHLRQVGGPDGQSGTIESSEFSEAGTLVMLRDAGGTLWRCIAYKDGSIGEMSVVEAMDDGGGAMAGAAGSTGSQRVKFDSGSTGAELVGELAPGASQQYVLGAKNEQFLYVRVAPRNGSLDYVIRNPDGSELLGLMSTDKEYRGQLWQSGDHVVEVINRSNSSVGYNVIFGIE
;
A
#
# COMPACT_ATOMS: atom_id res chain seq x y z
N MET A 1 37.00 19.13 6.15
CA MET A 1 37.64 18.05 6.93
C MET A 1 37.84 18.56 8.34
N ASN A 2 37.13 17.99 9.31
CA ASN A 2 37.48 18.15 10.72
C ASN A 2 37.14 16.87 11.48
N PHE A 3 38.06 16.59 12.38
CA PHE A 3 38.33 15.36 13.11
C PHE A 3 37.25 15.06 14.17
N CYS A 4 36.71 13.83 14.19
CA CYS A 4 36.04 13.30 15.38
C CYS A 4 37.09 12.63 16.28
N GLN A 5 37.31 13.17 17.48
CA GLN A 5 37.85 12.41 18.61
C GLN A 5 36.72 11.92 19.51
N SER A 6 36.96 10.75 20.08
CA SER A 6 36.04 9.85 20.79
C SER A 6 35.90 10.16 22.29
N TYR A 7 34.89 9.52 22.90
CA TYR A 7 34.53 9.38 24.33
C TYR A 7 33.80 10.60 24.93
N GLU A 8 32.69 10.47 25.69
CA GLU A 8 32.37 9.46 26.70
C GLU A 8 30.87 9.39 27.04
N LYS A 9 30.45 8.26 27.63
CA LYS A 9 29.13 7.94 28.18
C LYS A 9 28.56 9.05 29.08
N ARG A 10 27.30 9.46 28.83
CA ARG A 10 26.21 9.43 29.83
C ARG A 10 24.87 9.79 29.20
N SER A 11 23.88 9.02 29.62
CA SER A 11 22.45 9.35 29.66
C SER A 11 22.18 10.85 29.80
N GLU A 12 21.48 11.42 28.84
CA GLU A 12 20.38 12.39 29.03
C GLU A 12 19.93 12.90 27.65
N VAL A 13 18.62 12.95 27.47
CA VAL A 13 17.92 13.40 26.26
C VAL A 13 18.20 14.89 26.03
N PRO A 14 18.73 15.34 24.88
CA PRO A 14 18.81 16.77 24.61
C PRO A 14 17.45 17.28 24.12
N LEU A 15 16.73 17.94 25.03
CA LEU A 15 15.73 18.96 24.70
C LEU A 15 16.42 20.08 23.91
N CYS A 16 16.33 20.05 22.58
CA CYS A 16 16.68 21.18 21.74
C CYS A 16 15.65 22.31 21.98
N LYS A 17 15.95 23.21 22.92
CA LYS A 17 15.30 24.52 23.00
C LYS A 17 15.85 25.42 21.89
N GLU A 18 14.96 25.81 20.99
CA GLU A 18 15.13 26.93 20.06
C GLU A 18 15.54 28.20 20.84
N GLN A 19 16.74 28.69 20.57
CA GLN A 19 17.19 30.02 21.00
C GLN A 19 17.24 30.92 19.76
N ILE A 20 16.15 31.65 19.53
CA ILE A 20 16.12 32.83 18.66
C ILE A 20 16.98 33.90 19.34
N SER A 21 18.20 34.12 18.85
CA SER A 21 19.01 35.29 19.22
C SER A 21 19.19 36.20 18.02
N LYS A 22 18.72 37.43 18.22
CA LYS A 22 18.56 38.53 17.28
C LYS A 22 19.91 39.10 16.85
N ASP A 23 20.09 39.23 15.54
CA ASP A 23 21.09 40.13 14.96
C ASP A 23 20.82 41.58 15.35
N LYS A 24 21.87 42.26 15.81
CA LYS A 24 21.87 43.68 16.13
C LYS A 24 22.85 44.38 15.17
N PRO A 25 22.37 45.13 14.16
CA PRO A 25 23.24 45.98 13.39
C PRO A 25 23.53 47.29 14.15
N THR A 26 24.80 47.53 14.45
CA THR A 26 25.32 48.81 14.94
C THR A 26 25.29 49.86 13.82
N GLY A 27 24.39 50.84 13.99
CA GLY A 27 24.54 52.27 13.70
C GLY A 27 25.07 52.72 12.34
N ASN A 28 24.30 53.54 11.61
CA ASN A 28 24.36 54.98 11.88
C ASN A 28 23.14 55.72 11.32
N HIS A 29 22.75 56.76 12.06
CA HIS A 29 21.59 57.61 11.84
C HIS A 29 21.72 58.50 10.60
N LEU A 30 20.67 58.54 9.78
CA LEU A 30 20.20 59.80 9.20
C LEU A 30 18.69 59.75 8.94
N MET A 31 17.98 60.57 9.73
CA MET A 31 16.70 61.23 9.47
C MET A 31 15.60 60.48 8.69
N LYS A 32 14.51 60.14 9.39
CA LYS A 32 13.22 60.86 9.24
C LYS A 32 12.19 60.35 10.26
N LEU A 33 11.66 61.30 11.03
CA LEU A 33 10.57 61.12 11.96
C LEU A 33 9.26 60.97 11.14
N VAL A 34 8.64 59.80 11.14
CA VAL A 34 7.25 59.63 10.71
C VAL A 34 6.53 58.79 11.75
N LEU A 35 5.62 59.44 12.46
CA LEU A 35 4.76 58.86 13.47
C LEU A 35 3.61 58.12 12.77
N PHE A 36 3.57 56.78 12.83
CA PHE A 36 2.43 56.00 12.36
C PHE A 36 1.97 55.04 13.45
N LYS A 37 0.86 55.40 14.11
CA LYS A 37 0.07 54.49 14.95
C LYS A 37 -0.64 53.51 14.03
N LEU A 38 -0.41 52.21 14.18
CA LEU A 38 -1.32 51.18 13.67
C LEU A 38 -1.42 50.02 14.68
N LEU A 39 -2.68 49.71 15.02
CA LEU A 39 -3.16 48.50 15.69
C LEU A 39 -2.57 47.25 15.03
N THR A 40 -2.05 46.31 15.82
CA THR A 40 -1.74 44.96 15.32
C THR A 40 -2.83 43.99 15.77
N PRO A 41 -3.56 43.34 14.86
CA PRO A 41 -4.46 42.25 15.19
C PRO A 41 -3.66 40.99 15.53
N MET A 42 -4.15 40.26 16.53
CA MET A 42 -3.65 38.96 16.94
C MET A 42 -3.99 37.94 15.84
N PHE A 43 -3.02 37.58 15.00
CA PHE A 43 -3.15 36.47 14.06
C PHE A 43 -3.03 35.15 14.85
N ALA A 44 -4.13 34.42 14.94
CA ALA A 44 -4.13 33.03 15.36
C ALA A 44 -3.56 32.18 14.21
N ILE A 45 -2.47 31.46 14.45
CA ILE A 45 -1.95 30.46 13.52
C ILE A 45 -2.75 29.17 13.79
N ALA A 46 -3.67 28.84 12.89
CA ALA A 46 -4.27 27.52 12.78
C ALA A 46 -3.79 26.87 11.48
N GLY A 47 -3.35 25.61 11.55
CA GLY A 47 -3.23 24.75 10.37
C GLY A 47 -1.85 24.14 10.15
N ALA A 48 -1.65 22.92 10.66
CA ALA A 48 -0.68 21.97 10.15
C ALA A 48 -1.42 20.65 9.87
N ALA A 49 -2.11 20.58 8.73
CA ALA A 49 -2.80 19.35 8.29
C ALA A 49 -2.89 19.17 6.76
N ALA A 50 -2.23 20.02 5.94
CA ALA A 50 -2.46 20.02 4.48
C ALA A 50 -1.32 19.44 3.62
N PHE A 51 -0.18 19.04 4.20
CA PHE A 51 1.00 18.63 3.41
C PHE A 51 1.12 17.13 3.15
N ALA A 52 0.36 16.28 3.86
CA ALA A 52 0.42 14.82 3.65
C ALA A 52 -0.51 14.33 2.53
N MET A 53 -1.48 15.16 2.12
CA MET A 53 -2.51 14.76 1.17
C MET A 53 -1.94 14.62 -0.25
N SER A 54 -1.11 15.56 -0.71
CA SER A 54 -0.58 15.52 -2.08
C SER A 54 0.41 14.39 -2.34
N GLU A 55 1.30 14.07 -1.39
CA GLU A 55 2.30 13.01 -1.58
C GLU A 55 1.65 11.62 -1.70
N ALA A 56 0.61 11.36 -0.91
CA ALA A 56 -0.17 10.14 -0.98
C ALA A 56 -0.97 10.06 -2.28
N ASP A 57 -1.63 11.16 -2.66
CA ASP A 57 -2.39 11.25 -3.90
C ASP A 57 -1.47 11.02 -5.12
N ASP A 58 -0.29 11.66 -5.15
CA ASP A 58 0.70 11.52 -6.22
C ASP A 58 1.25 10.08 -6.29
N ALA A 59 1.60 9.48 -5.16
CA ALA A 59 2.05 8.08 -5.11
C ALA A 59 0.97 7.12 -5.64
N CYS A 60 -0.29 7.34 -5.28
CA CYS A 60 -1.42 6.54 -5.76
C CYS A 60 -1.65 6.70 -7.27
N ILE A 61 -1.56 7.92 -7.80
CA ILE A 61 -1.68 8.18 -9.24
C ILE A 61 -0.51 7.56 -10.00
N ASP A 62 0.71 7.67 -9.49
CA ASP A 62 1.91 7.07 -10.10
C ASP A 62 1.84 5.54 -10.09
N HIS A 63 1.28 4.95 -9.03
CA HIS A 63 1.05 3.51 -8.98
C HIS A 63 -0.09 3.09 -9.91
N LEU A 64 -1.17 3.87 -10.03
CA LEU A 64 -2.25 3.60 -11.00
C LEU A 64 -1.71 3.53 -12.43
N ARG A 65 -0.75 4.39 -12.81
CA ARG A 65 -0.11 4.34 -14.14
C ARG A 65 0.67 3.05 -14.39
N GLN A 66 1.16 2.41 -13.33
CA GLN A 66 1.85 1.12 -13.41
C GLN A 66 0.87 -0.04 -13.53
N VAL A 67 -0.28 0.05 -12.83
CA VAL A 67 -1.17 -1.11 -12.62
C VAL A 67 -2.48 -1.10 -13.38
N GLY A 68 -3.00 0.07 -13.75
CA GLY A 68 -4.30 0.25 -14.39
C GLY A 68 -4.31 0.10 -15.91
N GLY A 69 -3.22 -0.39 -16.52
CA GLY A 69 -3.15 -0.59 -17.97
C GLY A 69 -3.28 0.71 -18.77
N PRO A 70 -3.89 0.67 -19.97
CA PRO A 70 -4.12 1.87 -20.80
C PRO A 70 -4.99 2.93 -20.12
N ASP A 71 -5.99 2.52 -19.36
CA ASP A 71 -6.95 3.42 -18.71
C ASP A 71 -6.34 4.08 -17.46
N GLY A 72 -5.43 3.38 -16.78
CA GLY A 72 -4.68 3.88 -15.63
C GLY A 72 -3.64 4.95 -15.94
N GLN A 73 -3.42 5.31 -17.21
CA GLN A 73 -2.48 6.39 -17.58
C GLN A 73 -2.95 7.77 -17.10
N SER A 74 -4.22 7.89 -16.76
CA SER A 74 -4.88 9.06 -16.22
C SER A 74 -5.80 8.65 -15.08
N GLY A 75 -5.79 9.41 -13.98
CA GLY A 75 -6.71 9.21 -12.87
C GLY A 75 -7.10 10.52 -12.20
N THR A 76 -8.28 10.55 -11.62
CA THR A 76 -8.82 11.67 -10.83
C THR A 76 -9.04 11.25 -9.39
N ILE A 77 -8.55 12.05 -8.44
CA ILE A 77 -8.79 11.81 -7.02
C ILE A 77 -10.26 12.13 -6.70
N GLU A 78 -10.98 11.18 -6.11
CA GLU A 78 -12.36 11.32 -5.65
C GLU A 78 -12.39 11.72 -4.16
N SER A 79 -11.60 11.03 -3.34
CA SER A 79 -11.43 11.35 -1.92
C SER A 79 -10.06 10.94 -1.40
N SER A 80 -9.59 11.64 -0.37
CA SER A 80 -8.32 11.38 0.31
C SER A 80 -8.52 11.56 1.81
N GLU A 81 -8.29 10.51 2.59
CA GLU A 81 -8.50 10.45 4.03
C GLU A 81 -7.23 9.98 4.74
N PHE A 82 -6.62 10.87 5.52
CA PHE A 82 -5.43 10.55 6.28
C PHE A 82 -5.74 9.78 7.57
N SER A 83 -4.92 8.76 7.88
CA SER A 83 -4.88 8.06 9.16
C SER A 83 -3.43 7.84 9.63
N GLU A 84 -3.23 7.58 10.92
CA GLU A 84 -1.93 7.20 11.49
C GLU A 84 -1.35 5.92 10.87
N ALA A 85 -2.23 5.07 10.33
CA ALA A 85 -1.88 3.81 9.66
C ALA A 85 -1.64 3.96 8.15
N GLY A 86 -1.76 5.15 7.56
CA GLY A 86 -1.66 5.40 6.12
C GLY A 86 -2.80 6.29 5.60
N THR A 87 -2.64 6.83 4.40
CA THR A 87 -3.63 7.66 3.72
C THR A 87 -4.45 6.80 2.76
N LEU A 88 -5.77 6.76 2.94
CA LEU A 88 -6.70 6.15 2.00
C LEU A 88 -7.03 7.14 0.89
N VAL A 89 -6.76 6.77 -0.36
CA VAL A 89 -7.06 7.58 -1.54
C VAL A 89 -8.01 6.79 -2.43
N MET A 90 -9.20 7.34 -2.67
CA MET A 90 -10.13 6.84 -3.67
C MET A 90 -9.89 7.61 -4.96
N LEU A 91 -9.61 6.92 -6.06
CA LEU A 91 -9.33 7.53 -7.36
C LEU A 91 -10.03 6.79 -8.49
N ARG A 92 -10.43 7.51 -9.53
CA ARG A 92 -11.09 6.96 -10.71
C ARG A 92 -10.17 7.08 -11.92
N ASP A 93 -10.00 6.01 -12.68
CA ASP A 93 -9.19 6.03 -13.90
C ASP A 93 -9.97 6.56 -15.12
N ALA A 94 -9.31 6.67 -16.28
CA ALA A 94 -9.95 7.18 -17.50
C ALA A 94 -11.07 6.28 -18.03
N GLY A 95 -11.02 4.97 -17.73
CA GLY A 95 -12.06 3.99 -18.05
C GLY A 95 -13.24 4.04 -17.07
N GLY A 96 -13.11 4.83 -16.00
CA GLY A 96 -14.13 5.00 -14.99
C GLY A 96 -14.08 3.97 -13.87
N THR A 97 -13.07 3.10 -13.83
CA THR A 97 -12.88 2.15 -12.71
C THR A 97 -12.51 2.93 -11.45
N LEU A 98 -13.19 2.62 -10.34
CA LEU A 98 -12.89 3.20 -9.02
C LEU A 98 -11.86 2.32 -8.31
N TRP A 99 -10.78 2.94 -7.87
CA TRP A 99 -9.67 2.33 -7.16
C TRP A 99 -9.59 2.85 -5.73
N ARG A 100 -9.19 1.97 -4.81
CA ARG A 100 -8.84 2.27 -3.43
C ARG A 100 -7.34 2.05 -3.27
N CYS A 101 -6.64 3.10 -2.90
CA CYS A 101 -5.22 3.10 -2.65
C CYS A 101 -4.95 3.41 -1.17
N ILE A 102 -3.97 2.71 -0.57
CA ILE A 102 -3.39 3.08 0.72
C ILE A 102 -1.93 3.45 0.47
N ALA A 103 -1.59 4.72 0.68
CA ALA A 103 -0.22 5.22 0.60
C ALA A 103 0.32 5.59 1.98
N TYR A 104 1.60 5.33 2.21
CA TYR A 104 2.30 5.71 3.44
C TYR A 104 3.08 7.01 3.26
N LYS A 105 3.50 7.60 4.38
CA LYS A 105 4.27 8.87 4.41
C LYS A 105 5.60 8.83 3.65
N ASP A 106 6.11 7.64 3.35
CA ASP A 106 7.35 7.43 2.61
C ASP A 106 7.12 7.24 1.10
N GLY A 107 5.88 7.42 0.64
CA GLY A 107 5.47 7.25 -0.75
C GLY A 107 5.29 5.78 -1.16
N SER A 108 5.46 4.82 -0.25
CA SER A 108 5.18 3.42 -0.55
C SER A 108 3.68 3.14 -0.58
N ILE A 109 3.27 2.25 -1.48
CA ILE A 109 1.89 1.78 -1.60
C ILE A 109 1.73 0.51 -0.76
N GLY A 110 0.84 0.56 0.21
CA GLY A 110 0.45 -0.61 1.00
C GLY A 110 -0.63 -1.45 0.33
N GLU A 111 -1.56 -0.80 -0.35
CA GLU A 111 -2.65 -1.47 -1.05
C GLU A 111 -3.11 -0.65 -2.26
N MET A 112 -3.39 -1.32 -3.38
CA MET A 112 -4.11 -0.74 -4.50
C MET A 112 -5.14 -1.76 -5.02
N SER A 113 -6.42 -1.52 -4.78
CA SER A 113 -7.51 -2.45 -5.09
C SER A 113 -8.63 -1.82 -5.91
N VAL A 114 -9.23 -2.59 -6.82
CA VAL A 114 -10.41 -2.15 -7.58
C VAL A 114 -11.64 -2.26 -6.68
N VAL A 115 -12.38 -1.16 -6.56
CA VAL A 115 -13.63 -1.08 -5.77
C VAL A 115 -14.86 -1.21 -6.67
N GLU A 116 -14.84 -0.55 -7.84
CA GLU A 116 -15.90 -0.66 -8.85
C GLU A 116 -15.28 -0.77 -10.24
N ALA A 117 -15.43 -1.92 -10.89
CA ALA A 117 -15.09 -2.07 -12.30
C ALA A 117 -16.26 -1.57 -13.15
N MET A 118 -16.02 -0.61 -14.05
CA MET A 118 -17.02 -0.27 -15.08
C MET A 118 -16.94 -1.31 -16.20
N ASP A 119 -18.02 -2.09 -16.36
CA ASP A 119 -18.18 -3.01 -17.50
C ASP A 119 -18.62 -2.19 -18.72
N ASP A 120 -17.65 -1.71 -19.49
CA ASP A 120 -17.88 -0.94 -20.72
C ASP A 120 -18.20 -1.83 -21.93
N GLY A 121 -18.41 -3.15 -21.74
CA GLY A 121 -18.65 -4.11 -22.82
C GLY A 121 -17.48 -4.24 -23.80
N GLY A 122 -16.34 -3.61 -23.50
CA GLY A 122 -15.12 -3.58 -24.27
C GLY A 122 -14.07 -4.55 -23.74
N GLY A 123 -14.48 -5.61 -23.01
CA GLY A 123 -13.60 -6.73 -22.70
C GLY A 123 -12.23 -6.32 -22.18
N ALA A 124 -12.18 -5.38 -21.24
CA ALA A 124 -11.01 -5.23 -20.39
C ALA A 124 -10.93 -6.51 -19.55
N MET A 125 -10.25 -7.53 -20.08
CA MET A 125 -9.67 -8.55 -19.24
C MET A 125 -8.73 -7.80 -18.31
N ALA A 126 -9.18 -7.53 -17.08
CA ALA A 126 -8.36 -7.09 -15.98
C ALA A 126 -7.24 -8.13 -15.82
N GLY A 127 -6.12 -7.83 -16.48
CA GLY A 127 -5.00 -8.74 -16.64
C GLY A 127 -3.79 -7.88 -16.92
N ALA A 128 -2.87 -7.90 -15.95
CA ALA A 128 -1.61 -7.15 -15.88
C ALA A 128 -1.78 -5.65 -15.51
N ALA A 129 -1.24 -5.14 -14.41
CA ALA A 129 -0.17 -5.68 -13.57
C ALA A 129 -0.14 -4.96 -12.22
N GLY A 130 -0.32 -5.67 -11.10
CA GLY A 130 -0.03 -5.09 -9.77
C GLY A 130 -1.18 -4.95 -8.79
N SER A 131 -2.32 -5.59 -9.05
CA SER A 131 -3.47 -5.48 -8.15
C SER A 131 -3.17 -6.05 -6.77
N THR A 132 -3.40 -5.24 -5.74
CA THR A 132 -3.95 -5.78 -4.51
C THR A 132 -5.40 -6.16 -4.77
N GLY A 133 -5.63 -7.43 -5.08
CA GLY A 133 -6.94 -7.91 -5.53
C GLY A 133 -7.47 -9.05 -4.68
N SER A 134 -8.76 -9.33 -4.81
CA SER A 134 -9.37 -10.58 -4.32
C SER A 134 -10.06 -11.30 -5.46
N GLN A 135 -9.72 -12.58 -5.64
CA GLN A 135 -10.25 -13.43 -6.69
C GLN A 135 -10.82 -14.71 -6.08
N ARG A 136 -12.09 -15.01 -6.38
CA ARG A 136 -12.69 -16.28 -5.99
C ARG A 136 -12.20 -17.40 -6.90
N VAL A 137 -11.62 -18.43 -6.32
CA VAL A 137 -11.20 -19.64 -7.04
C VAL A 137 -12.42 -20.50 -7.31
N LYS A 138 -12.61 -20.89 -8.57
CA LYS A 138 -13.64 -21.85 -9.00
C LYS A 138 -12.94 -23.02 -9.66
N PHE A 139 -13.38 -24.23 -9.34
CA PHE A 139 -12.90 -25.44 -10.00
C PHE A 139 -13.84 -25.80 -11.14
N ASP A 140 -13.26 -26.32 -12.22
CA ASP A 140 -14.03 -26.88 -13.31
C ASP A 140 -14.90 -28.03 -12.82
N SER A 141 -16.01 -28.28 -13.51
CA SER A 141 -16.93 -29.36 -13.14
C SER A 141 -16.20 -30.71 -13.13
N GLY A 142 -16.18 -31.37 -11.97
CA GLY A 142 -15.50 -32.65 -11.77
C GLY A 142 -14.02 -32.54 -11.41
N SER A 143 -13.46 -31.33 -11.34
CA SER A 143 -12.11 -31.07 -10.84
C SER A 143 -12.12 -30.81 -9.32
N THR A 144 -11.06 -31.24 -8.65
CA THR A 144 -10.76 -30.92 -7.26
C THR A 144 -9.73 -29.80 -7.12
N GLY A 145 -9.31 -29.19 -8.23
CA GLY A 145 -8.30 -28.14 -8.21
C GLY A 145 -8.38 -27.18 -9.40
N ALA A 146 -7.56 -26.14 -9.32
CA ALA A 146 -7.36 -25.16 -10.38
C ALA A 146 -5.92 -24.63 -10.37
N GLU A 147 -5.45 -24.24 -11.54
CA GLU A 147 -4.21 -23.47 -11.71
C GLU A 147 -4.56 -22.10 -12.28
N LEU A 148 -4.01 -21.06 -11.67
CA LEU A 148 -4.19 -19.66 -12.08
C LEU A 148 -2.82 -19.04 -12.33
N VAL A 149 -2.77 -18.11 -13.27
CA VAL A 149 -1.56 -17.35 -13.59
C VAL A 149 -1.75 -15.93 -13.08
N GLY A 150 -0.71 -15.38 -12.47
CA GLY A 150 -0.72 -14.01 -11.94
C GLY A 150 0.60 -13.28 -12.14
N GLU A 151 0.56 -11.99 -11.84
CA GLU A 151 1.72 -11.11 -11.73
C GLU A 151 1.48 -10.09 -10.62
N LEU A 152 2.47 -9.92 -9.74
CA LEU A 152 2.43 -8.96 -8.65
C LEU A 152 3.50 -7.89 -8.85
N ALA A 153 3.07 -6.63 -8.85
CA ALA A 153 3.95 -5.48 -8.76
C ALA A 153 4.71 -5.46 -7.42
N PRO A 154 5.79 -4.67 -7.30
CA PRO A 154 6.47 -4.46 -6.04
C PRO A 154 5.51 -4.04 -4.92
N GLY A 155 5.56 -4.69 -3.77
CA GLY A 155 4.70 -4.38 -2.62
C GLY A 155 3.25 -4.88 -2.72
N ALA A 156 2.81 -5.38 -3.88
CA ALA A 156 1.44 -5.84 -4.07
C ALA A 156 1.19 -7.24 -3.46
N SER A 157 -0.08 -7.56 -3.18
CA SER A 157 -0.52 -8.90 -2.79
C SER A 157 -1.75 -9.36 -3.57
N GLN A 158 -2.05 -10.64 -3.65
CA GLN A 158 -3.29 -11.13 -4.28
C GLN A 158 -3.95 -12.14 -3.36
N GLN A 159 -5.22 -11.90 -3.05
CA GLN A 159 -6.05 -12.82 -2.29
C GLN A 159 -6.78 -13.77 -3.22
N TYR A 160 -6.76 -15.04 -2.87
CA TYR A 160 -7.50 -16.12 -3.51
C TYR A 160 -8.46 -16.71 -2.50
N VAL A 161 -9.75 -16.61 -2.79
CA VAL A 161 -10.82 -17.07 -1.89
C VAL A 161 -11.28 -18.45 -2.33
N LEU A 162 -11.13 -19.44 -1.46
CA LEU A 162 -11.48 -20.84 -1.71
C LEU A 162 -12.60 -21.28 -0.79
N GLY A 163 -13.73 -21.68 -1.38
CA GLY A 163 -14.81 -22.32 -0.65
C GLY A 163 -14.45 -23.77 -0.37
N ALA A 164 -14.32 -24.14 0.89
CA ALA A 164 -13.96 -25.49 1.31
C ALA A 164 -14.77 -25.93 2.53
N LYS A 165 -14.86 -27.24 2.77
CA LYS A 165 -15.53 -27.83 3.93
C LYS A 165 -14.51 -28.26 4.97
N ASN A 166 -14.99 -28.35 6.21
CA ASN A 166 -14.26 -28.94 7.31
C ASN A 166 -13.80 -30.36 6.96
N GLU A 167 -12.64 -30.75 7.48
CA GLU A 167 -11.95 -32.04 7.31
C GLU A 167 -11.38 -32.33 5.91
N GLN A 168 -11.58 -31.46 4.93
CA GLN A 168 -10.95 -31.57 3.62
C GLN A 168 -9.45 -31.24 3.69
N PHE A 169 -8.67 -31.78 2.76
CA PHE A 169 -7.25 -31.42 2.61
C PHE A 169 -7.09 -30.32 1.57
N LEU A 170 -6.52 -29.19 1.99
CA LEU A 170 -6.11 -28.11 1.10
C LEU A 170 -4.67 -28.36 0.63
N TYR A 171 -4.47 -28.28 -0.68
CA TYR A 171 -3.18 -28.20 -1.35
C TYR A 171 -2.99 -26.79 -1.94
N VAL A 172 -1.85 -26.17 -1.67
CA VAL A 172 -1.46 -24.88 -2.26
C VAL A 172 0.00 -24.95 -2.71
N ARG A 173 0.24 -24.59 -3.95
CA ARG A 173 1.59 -24.33 -4.46
C ARG A 173 1.63 -23.01 -5.22
N VAL A 174 2.47 -22.09 -4.75
CA VAL A 174 2.79 -20.85 -5.46
C VAL A 174 4.13 -21.05 -6.13
N ALA A 175 4.21 -20.83 -7.44
CA ALA A 175 5.39 -21.02 -8.26
C ALA A 175 5.77 -19.71 -8.96
N PRO A 176 6.60 -18.86 -8.34
CA PRO A 176 7.16 -17.68 -9.01
C PRO A 176 7.98 -18.09 -10.24
N ARG A 177 7.75 -17.39 -11.35
CA ARG A 177 8.51 -17.55 -12.60
C ARG A 177 9.81 -16.74 -12.57
N ASN A 178 9.85 -15.70 -11.75
CA ASN A 178 11.00 -14.85 -11.50
C ASN A 178 10.94 -14.31 -10.06
N GLY A 179 12.08 -13.94 -9.47
CA GLY A 179 12.12 -13.37 -8.12
C GLY A 179 11.63 -14.33 -7.02
N SER A 180 11.10 -13.76 -5.94
CA SER A 180 10.59 -14.49 -4.78
C SER A 180 9.26 -13.90 -4.31
N LEU A 181 8.34 -14.77 -3.89
CA LEU A 181 7.09 -14.38 -3.24
C LEU A 181 7.02 -15.04 -1.86
N ASP A 182 6.09 -14.56 -1.05
CA ASP A 182 5.64 -15.23 0.16
C ASP A 182 4.13 -15.48 0.08
N TYR A 183 3.59 -16.30 0.96
CA TYR A 183 2.15 -16.47 1.10
C TYR A 183 1.72 -16.77 2.54
N VAL A 184 0.46 -16.48 2.84
CA VAL A 184 -0.24 -16.87 4.07
C VAL A 184 -1.54 -17.57 3.74
N ILE A 185 -2.06 -18.36 4.69
CA ILE A 185 -3.38 -18.98 4.58
C ILE A 185 -4.21 -18.62 5.81
N ARG A 186 -5.38 -18.04 5.60
CA ARG A 186 -6.33 -17.67 6.64
C ARG A 186 -7.61 -18.52 6.58
N ASN A 187 -8.12 -18.85 7.76
CA ASN A 187 -9.40 -19.52 7.96
C ASN A 187 -10.56 -18.54 7.69
N PRO A 188 -11.80 -19.05 7.57
CA PRO A 188 -13.01 -18.24 7.39
C PRO A 188 -13.26 -17.22 8.51
N ASP A 189 -12.79 -17.49 9.73
CA ASP A 189 -12.86 -16.57 10.87
C ASP A 189 -11.74 -15.50 10.90
N GLY A 190 -10.84 -15.54 9.91
CA GLY A 190 -9.69 -14.64 9.79
C GLY A 190 -8.44 -15.08 10.56
N SER A 191 -8.50 -16.15 11.36
CA SER A 191 -7.32 -16.71 12.02
C SER A 191 -6.34 -17.31 11.02
N GLU A 192 -5.04 -17.34 11.34
CA GLU A 192 -4.04 -17.94 10.47
C GLU A 192 -4.10 -19.47 10.56
N LEU A 193 -4.40 -20.13 9.43
CA LEU A 193 -4.15 -21.56 9.26
C LEU A 193 -2.66 -21.81 9.04
N LEU A 194 -2.01 -20.90 8.30
CA LEU A 194 -0.59 -20.87 8.05
C LEU A 194 -0.12 -19.41 8.07
N GLY A 195 0.83 -19.09 8.94
CA GLY A 195 1.52 -17.80 8.94
C GLY A 195 2.44 -17.64 7.72
N LEU A 196 3.15 -16.51 7.64
CA LEU A 196 3.96 -16.17 6.46
C LEU A 196 4.97 -17.26 6.11
N MET A 197 4.89 -17.76 4.87
CA MET A 197 5.75 -18.81 4.35
C MET A 197 6.30 -18.45 2.96
N SER A 198 7.56 -18.83 2.72
CA SER A 198 8.19 -18.69 1.41
C SER A 198 7.67 -19.74 0.42
N THR A 199 7.70 -19.42 -0.88
CA THR A 199 7.18 -20.28 -1.95
C THR A 199 8.05 -21.48 -2.31
N ASP A 200 9.20 -21.66 -1.67
CA ASP A 200 10.02 -22.88 -1.79
C ASP A 200 9.34 -24.11 -1.16
N LYS A 201 8.29 -23.89 -0.36
CA LYS A 201 7.48 -24.94 0.26
C LYS A 201 6.04 -24.85 -0.20
N GLU A 202 5.53 -25.96 -0.68
CA GLU A 202 4.09 -26.15 -0.86
C GLU A 202 3.40 -26.43 0.49
N TYR A 203 2.12 -26.11 0.55
CA TYR A 203 1.27 -26.42 1.68
C TYR A 203 0.37 -27.60 1.32
N ARG A 204 0.31 -28.57 2.24
CA ARG A 204 -0.73 -29.60 2.27
C ARG A 204 -1.17 -29.80 3.71
N GLY A 205 -2.44 -29.58 3.99
CA GLY A 205 -2.97 -29.68 5.36
C GLY A 205 -4.48 -29.82 5.42
N GLN A 206 -4.96 -30.34 6.54
CA GLN A 206 -6.39 -30.49 6.79
C GLN A 206 -7.00 -29.16 7.22
N LEU A 207 -8.18 -28.87 6.69
CA LEU A 207 -9.00 -27.72 7.06
C LEU A 207 -9.88 -28.05 8.26
N TRP A 208 -9.93 -27.16 9.24
CA TRP A 208 -10.69 -27.35 10.48
C TRP A 208 -11.99 -26.53 10.53
N GLN A 209 -12.29 -25.83 9.45
CA GLN A 209 -13.47 -24.96 9.32
C GLN A 209 -14.09 -25.14 7.93
N SER A 210 -15.40 -24.89 7.85
CA SER A 210 -16.09 -24.78 6.55
C SER A 210 -16.26 -23.30 6.21
N GLY A 211 -16.15 -22.96 4.94
CA GLY A 211 -16.34 -21.60 4.44
C GLY A 211 -15.19 -21.15 3.55
N ASP A 212 -15.06 -19.84 3.45
CA ASP A 212 -14.09 -19.18 2.59
C ASP A 212 -12.72 -19.08 3.27
N HIS A 213 -11.78 -19.90 2.82
CA HIS A 213 -10.38 -19.79 3.19
C HIS A 213 -9.70 -18.81 2.25
N VAL A 214 -8.76 -18.02 2.76
CA VAL A 214 -8.05 -17.02 1.97
C VAL A 214 -6.58 -17.39 1.88
N VAL A 215 -6.09 -17.58 0.66
CA VAL A 215 -4.67 -17.65 0.37
C VAL A 215 -4.23 -16.30 -0.14
N GLU A 216 -3.33 -15.63 0.56
CA GLU A 216 -2.77 -14.35 0.12
C GLU A 216 -1.33 -14.54 -0.33
N VAL A 217 -1.04 -14.21 -1.58
CA VAL A 217 0.30 -14.23 -2.17
C VAL A 217 0.86 -12.82 -2.13
N ILE A 218 2.08 -12.62 -1.65
CA ILE A 218 2.63 -11.30 -1.33
C ILE A 218 3.97 -11.12 -2.03
N ASN A 219 4.13 -10.01 -2.74
CA ASN A 219 5.41 -9.58 -3.31
C ASN A 219 6.06 -8.52 -2.43
N ARG A 220 7.01 -8.92 -1.59
CA ARG A 220 7.80 -7.99 -0.75
C ARG A 220 9.08 -7.49 -1.43
N SER A 221 9.28 -7.81 -2.71
CA SER A 221 10.44 -7.37 -3.48
C SER A 221 10.20 -5.99 -4.12
N ASN A 222 11.25 -5.43 -4.71
CA ASN A 222 11.21 -4.18 -5.46
C ASN A 222 11.05 -4.38 -6.98
N SER A 223 10.69 -5.59 -7.42
CA SER A 223 10.50 -5.94 -8.83
C SER A 223 9.16 -6.63 -9.07
N SER A 224 8.62 -6.52 -10.29
CA SER A 224 7.44 -7.30 -10.67
C SER A 224 7.76 -8.79 -10.72
N VAL A 225 6.86 -9.62 -10.19
CA VAL A 225 7.00 -11.08 -10.13
C VAL A 225 5.79 -11.75 -10.77
N GLY A 226 6.02 -12.43 -11.89
CA GLY A 226 5.06 -13.34 -12.49
C GLY A 226 5.07 -14.69 -11.76
N TYR A 227 3.92 -15.33 -11.62
CA TYR A 227 3.80 -16.63 -10.94
C TYR A 227 2.63 -17.45 -11.48
N ASN A 228 2.64 -18.75 -11.16
CA ASN A 228 1.47 -19.60 -11.21
C ASN A 228 1.09 -19.97 -9.78
N VAL A 229 -0.20 -20.15 -9.51
CA VAL A 229 -0.69 -20.69 -8.24
C VAL A 229 -1.63 -21.85 -8.50
N ILE A 230 -1.43 -22.92 -7.75
CA ILE A 230 -2.17 -24.18 -7.90
C ILE A 230 -2.87 -24.47 -6.58
N PHE A 231 -4.15 -24.78 -6.69
CA PHE A 231 -5.02 -25.13 -5.58
C PHE A 231 -5.59 -26.52 -5.76
N GLY A 232 -5.73 -27.26 -4.67
CA GLY A 232 -6.46 -28.53 -4.63
C GLY A 232 -7.24 -28.69 -3.33
N ILE A 233 -8.41 -29.31 -3.39
CA ILE A 233 -9.24 -29.67 -2.24
C ILE A 233 -9.66 -31.13 -2.38
N GLU A 234 -9.29 -31.96 -1.40
CA GLU A 234 -9.63 -33.39 -1.32
C GLU A 234 -10.63 -33.67 -0.19
#